data_AF-A0A9P5TEW5-F1
#
_entry.id   AF-A0A9P5TEW5-F1
#
_cell.length_a   1.000
_cell.length_b   1.000
_cell.length_c   1.000
_cell.angle_alpha   90.00
_cell.angle_beta   90.00
_cell.angle_gamma   90.00
#
_symmetry.space_group_name_H-M   'P 1'
#
loop_
_entity.id
_entity.type
_entity.pdbx_description
1 polymer ?
#
loop_
_entity_poly.entity_id
_entity_poly.type
_entity_poly.pdbx_seq_one_letter_code
_entity_poly.pdbx_strand_id
1 'polypeptide(L)'
;MLSQSQIQHLDTLAQSIVQGRGEESECYAVFNEPLYLHRATVELGSFQVFPQLRLRWKPGDLTDRRSLIPDLGIGRLLPGGVFHLQGGVEQKRMLPEMSQFPAPDAHFESTVRYAFHVACRQAFDQVKAAIKNGNLPNDKHIKWVVAVGPYFIIKGCGPFTRADLETRGHRPNPSGDSNITEFLTALYENASSRPLGTPIYRIGTADAAQALQVYLTVNTQQFYSPNANRYAIDDFA
;
A
#
# COMPACT_ATOMS: atom_id res chain seq x y z
N MET A 1 -2.51 16.34 13.42
CA MET A 1 -1.23 15.81 13.92
C MET A 1 -1.52 15.01 15.18
N LEU A 2 -0.91 13.83 15.30
CA LEU A 2 -1.08 12.98 16.48
C LEU A 2 -0.38 13.58 17.71
N SER A 3 -0.91 13.31 18.91
CA SER A 3 -0.28 13.66 20.17
C SER A 3 0.93 12.77 20.47
N GLN A 4 1.78 13.21 21.40
CA GLN A 4 2.91 12.39 21.88
C GLN A 4 2.46 11.06 22.47
N SER A 5 1.34 11.03 23.21
CA SER A 5 0.78 9.79 23.78
C SER A 5 0.28 8.83 22.70
N GLN A 6 -0.30 9.34 21.61
CA GLN A 6 -0.70 8.54 20.46
C GLN A 6 0.53 7.96 19.73
N ILE A 7 1.59 8.75 19.58
CA ILE A 7 2.86 8.26 18.98
C ILE A 7 3.48 7.15 19.85
N GLN A 8 3.52 7.32 21.18
CA GLN A 8 4.02 6.30 22.11
C GLN A 8 3.16 5.03 22.10
N HIS A 9 1.85 5.17 21.97
CA HIS A 9 0.95 4.04 21.81
C HIS A 9 1.28 3.25 20.52
N LEU A 10 1.46 3.94 19.40
CA LEU A 10 1.86 3.31 18.13
C LEU A 10 3.24 2.64 18.22
N ASP A 11 4.19 3.22 18.94
CA ASP A 11 5.51 2.60 19.18
C ASP A 11 5.39 1.31 20.00
N THR A 12 4.52 1.31 21.02
CA THR A 12 4.22 0.11 21.83
C THR A 12 3.59 -1.00 20.97
N LEU A 13 2.66 -0.65 20.08
CA LEU A 13 2.08 -1.62 19.15
C LEU A 13 3.12 -2.16 18.16
N ALA A 14 3.97 -1.30 17.60
CA ALA A 14 5.05 -1.74 16.73
C ALA A 14 6.01 -2.70 17.47
N GLN A 15 6.35 -2.39 18.73
CA GLN A 15 7.18 -3.25 19.58
C GLN A 15 6.54 -4.62 19.79
N SER A 16 5.20 -4.68 19.92
CA SER A 16 4.48 -5.94 20.12
C SER A 16 4.59 -6.89 18.92
N ILE A 17 4.63 -6.37 17.68
CA ILE A 17 4.89 -7.17 16.48
C ILE A 17 6.30 -7.73 16.51
N VAL A 18 7.26 -6.87 16.87
CA VAL A 18 8.67 -7.24 16.93
C VAL A 18 8.95 -8.33 17.97
N GLN A 19 8.27 -8.27 19.11
CA GLN A 19 8.37 -9.27 20.18
C GLN A 19 7.53 -10.53 19.89
N GLY A 20 6.56 -10.43 18.98
CA GLY A 20 5.65 -11.49 18.58
C GLY A 20 6.18 -12.34 17.42
N ARG A 21 5.26 -12.95 16.66
CA ARG A 21 5.61 -13.76 15.49
C ARG A 21 5.78 -12.91 14.23
N GLY A 22 5.32 -11.66 14.26
CA GLY A 22 5.41 -10.76 13.12
C GLY A 22 4.55 -11.22 11.95
N GLU A 23 3.44 -11.92 12.24
CA GLU A 23 2.55 -12.46 11.21
C GLU A 23 1.88 -11.32 10.43
N GLU A 24 1.49 -11.60 9.19
CA GLU A 24 0.92 -10.58 8.30
C GLU A 24 -0.36 -9.95 8.90
N SER A 25 -1.19 -10.76 9.54
CA SER A 25 -2.40 -10.34 10.28
C SER A 25 -2.11 -9.36 11.42
N GLU A 26 -1.05 -9.62 12.19
CA GLU A 26 -0.60 -8.74 13.27
C GLU A 26 -0.12 -7.41 12.70
N CYS A 27 0.65 -7.47 11.60
CA CYS A 27 1.13 -6.29 10.88
C CYS A 27 -0.02 -5.45 10.34
N TYR A 28 -1.06 -6.08 9.76
CA TYR A 28 -2.26 -5.38 9.34
C TYR A 28 -2.97 -4.69 10.51
N ALA A 29 -3.11 -5.37 11.65
CA ALA A 29 -3.78 -4.82 12.82
C ALA A 29 -3.06 -3.56 13.33
N VAL A 30 -1.73 -3.61 13.46
CA VAL A 30 -0.95 -2.45 13.92
C VAL A 30 -0.91 -1.33 12.88
N PHE A 31 -0.87 -1.63 11.58
CA PHE A 31 -0.88 -0.58 10.55
C PHE A 31 -2.25 0.11 10.42
N ASN A 32 -3.33 -0.58 10.76
CA ASN A 32 -4.66 0.02 10.79
C ASN A 32 -4.77 1.13 11.84
N GLU A 33 -4.17 0.93 13.02
CA GLU A 33 -4.27 1.88 14.13
C GLU A 33 -3.82 3.31 13.77
N PRO A 34 -2.65 3.57 13.18
CA PRO A 34 -2.25 4.92 12.81
C PRO A 34 -3.22 5.53 11.78
N LEU A 35 -3.83 4.76 10.87
CA LEU A 35 -4.84 5.30 9.95
C LEU A 35 -6.10 5.77 10.69
N TYR A 36 -6.57 5.00 11.68
CA TYR A 36 -7.73 5.37 12.50
C TYR A 36 -7.46 6.57 13.41
N LEU A 37 -6.28 6.62 14.06
CA LEU A 37 -5.89 7.77 14.86
C LEU A 37 -5.80 9.05 14.01
N HIS A 38 -5.27 8.96 12.78
CA HIS A 38 -5.26 10.10 11.88
C HIS A 38 -6.67 10.49 11.43
N ARG A 39 -7.58 9.55 11.22
CA ARG A 39 -8.98 9.86 10.86
C ARG A 39 -9.68 10.72 11.90
N ALA A 40 -9.32 10.58 13.18
CA ALA A 40 -9.83 11.41 14.26
C ALA A 40 -9.23 12.83 14.29
N THR A 41 -8.10 13.07 13.61
CA THR A 41 -7.37 14.35 13.64
C THR A 41 -7.41 15.11 12.32
N VAL A 42 -7.67 14.45 11.20
CA VAL A 42 -7.97 15.10 9.91
C VAL A 42 -9.46 15.47 9.91
N GLU A 43 -9.83 16.56 9.22
CA GLU A 43 -11.21 17.04 9.10
C GLU A 43 -12.22 15.90 8.86
N LEU A 44 -13.33 15.93 9.61
CA LEU A 44 -14.32 14.87 9.61
C LEU A 44 -14.87 14.64 8.19
N GLY A 45 -14.77 13.42 7.67
CA GLY A 45 -15.22 13.08 6.31
C GLY A 45 -14.17 13.25 5.21
N SER A 46 -12.97 13.75 5.54
CA SER A 46 -11.85 13.85 4.59
C SER A 46 -11.36 12.49 4.08
N PHE A 47 -11.51 11.41 4.84
CA PHE A 47 -11.33 10.05 4.34
C PHE A 47 -12.00 8.98 5.22
N GLN A 48 -12.03 7.78 4.67
CA GLN A 48 -12.53 6.54 5.23
C GLN A 48 -11.52 5.44 4.88
N VAL A 49 -11.30 4.53 5.83
CA VAL A 49 -10.51 3.31 5.61
C VAL A 49 -11.49 2.18 5.33
N PHE A 50 -11.31 1.51 4.19
CA PHE A 50 -12.12 0.37 3.77
C PHE A 50 -11.27 -0.89 3.74
N PRO A 51 -11.34 -1.75 4.76
CA PRO A 51 -10.53 -2.96 4.82
C PRO A 51 -11.00 -4.00 3.80
N GLN A 52 -10.05 -4.64 3.12
CA GLN A 52 -10.32 -5.73 2.17
C GLN A 52 -10.93 -6.98 2.84
N LEU A 53 -10.75 -7.14 4.16
CA LEU A 53 -11.18 -8.27 4.98
C LEU A 53 -12.70 -8.52 5.03
N ARG A 54 -13.51 -7.70 4.34
CA ARG A 54 -14.95 -7.97 4.14
C ARG A 54 -15.27 -8.92 2.98
N LEU A 55 -14.25 -9.47 2.32
CA LEU A 55 -14.39 -10.46 1.25
C LEU A 55 -13.84 -11.82 1.74
N ARG A 56 -14.59 -12.93 1.60
CA ARG A 56 -14.23 -14.29 2.12
C ARG A 56 -13.11 -14.95 1.30
N TRP A 57 -11.94 -15.28 1.89
CA TRP A 57 -10.76 -15.86 1.19
C TRP A 57 -11.06 -17.20 0.49
N LYS A 58 -10.77 -17.29 -0.81
CA LYS A 58 -10.97 -18.48 -1.64
C LYS A 58 -9.73 -18.72 -2.53
N PRO A 59 -8.61 -19.17 -1.96
CA PRO A 59 -7.34 -19.30 -2.67
C PRO A 59 -7.38 -20.28 -3.87
N GLY A 60 -8.37 -21.18 -3.92
CA GLY A 60 -8.59 -22.08 -5.06
C GLY A 60 -9.49 -21.53 -6.17
N ASP A 61 -10.02 -20.31 -6.03
CA ASP A 61 -10.93 -19.71 -7.00
C ASP A 61 -10.14 -18.80 -7.96
N LEU A 62 -9.97 -19.25 -9.21
CA LEU A 62 -9.25 -18.51 -10.26
C LEU A 62 -9.92 -17.16 -10.62
N THR A 63 -11.16 -16.96 -10.20
CA THR A 63 -11.91 -15.71 -10.38
C THR A 63 -11.75 -14.74 -9.20
N ASP A 64 -11.04 -15.14 -8.14
CA ASP A 64 -10.77 -14.29 -6.99
C ASP A 64 -9.85 -13.12 -7.38
N ARG A 65 -10.43 -11.90 -7.37
CA ARG A 65 -9.75 -10.66 -7.76
C ARG A 65 -9.13 -9.91 -6.60
N ARG A 66 -9.12 -10.45 -5.38
CA ARG A 66 -8.62 -9.70 -4.21
C ARG A 66 -7.14 -9.44 -4.22
N SER A 67 -6.34 -10.29 -4.85
CA SER A 67 -4.93 -9.95 -5.13
C SER A 67 -4.76 -8.65 -5.92
N LEU A 68 -5.83 -8.10 -6.49
CA LEU A 68 -5.87 -6.84 -7.25
C LEU A 68 -6.52 -5.68 -6.48
N ILE A 69 -6.96 -5.90 -5.24
CA ILE A 69 -7.59 -4.90 -4.37
C ILE A 69 -6.59 -4.58 -3.26
N PRO A 70 -6.38 -3.31 -2.86
CA PRO A 70 -5.56 -2.99 -1.69
C PRO A 70 -5.99 -3.77 -0.46
N ASP A 71 -5.05 -4.07 0.43
CA ASP A 71 -5.35 -4.62 1.74
C ASP A 71 -6.23 -3.65 2.55
N LEU A 72 -5.95 -2.34 2.39
CA LEU A 72 -6.78 -1.26 2.94
C LEU A 72 -7.00 -0.19 1.87
N GLY A 73 -8.25 0.00 1.45
CA GLY A 73 -8.64 1.10 0.59
C GLY A 73 -8.73 2.41 1.38
N ILE A 74 -8.14 3.48 0.87
CA ILE A 74 -8.23 4.83 1.46
C ILE A 74 -8.99 5.70 0.49
N GLY A 75 -10.10 6.28 0.95
CA GLY A 75 -11.00 7.01 0.06
C GLY A 75 -12.02 7.83 0.81
N ARG A 76 -13.07 8.29 0.14
CA ARG A 76 -14.16 9.08 0.74
C ARG A 76 -15.50 8.40 0.52
N LEU A 77 -16.39 8.51 1.50
CA LEU A 77 -17.79 8.16 1.33
C LEU A 77 -18.53 9.39 0.77
N LEU A 78 -19.10 9.25 -0.42
CA LEU A 78 -19.86 10.28 -1.10
C LEU A 78 -21.34 10.24 -0.68
N PRO A 79 -22.10 11.33 -0.90
CA PRO A 79 -23.55 11.30 -0.80
C PRO A 79 -24.14 10.14 -1.61
N GLY A 80 -25.12 9.44 -1.02
CA GLY A 80 -25.68 8.22 -1.61
C GLY A 80 -24.92 6.93 -1.26
N GLY A 81 -23.92 6.99 -0.37
CA GLY A 81 -23.26 5.79 0.16
C GLY A 81 -22.20 5.18 -0.77
N VAL A 82 -21.76 5.91 -1.80
CA VAL A 82 -20.75 5.45 -2.74
C VAL A 82 -19.35 5.71 -2.20
N PHE A 83 -18.50 4.69 -2.15
CA PHE A 83 -17.10 4.85 -1.78
C PHE A 83 -16.23 5.19 -2.99
N HIS A 84 -15.46 6.27 -2.90
CA HIS A 84 -14.51 6.70 -3.93
C HIS A 84 -13.09 6.47 -3.42
N LEU A 85 -12.38 5.55 -4.05
CA LEU A 85 -10.98 5.23 -3.75
C LEU A 85 -10.05 6.38 -4.15
N GLN A 86 -9.09 6.73 -3.29
CA GLN A 86 -8.11 7.79 -3.54
C GLN A 86 -6.66 7.29 -3.38
N GLY A 87 -6.49 6.16 -2.73
CA GLY A 87 -5.22 5.47 -2.55
C GLY A 87 -5.45 4.18 -1.79
N GLY A 88 -4.37 3.55 -1.35
CA GLY A 88 -4.45 2.30 -0.62
C GLY A 88 -3.20 2.02 0.18
N VAL A 89 -3.28 0.93 0.92
CA VAL A 89 -2.16 0.34 1.64
C VAL A 89 -1.97 -1.08 1.15
N GLU A 90 -0.72 -1.40 0.84
CA GLU A 90 -0.21 -2.77 0.71
C GLU A 90 0.64 -3.05 1.93
N GLN A 91 0.35 -4.11 2.68
CA GLN A 91 1.10 -4.47 3.88
C GLN A 91 1.61 -5.92 3.79
N LYS A 92 2.86 -6.11 4.19
CA LYS A 92 3.50 -7.43 4.29
C LYS A 92 3.90 -7.75 5.70
N ARG A 93 4.05 -9.05 5.96
CA ARG A 93 4.55 -9.57 7.22
C ARG A 93 5.92 -8.97 7.56
N MET A 94 6.25 -9.01 8.84
CA MET A 94 7.56 -8.62 9.31
C MET A 94 8.61 -9.65 8.87
N LEU A 95 9.84 -9.17 8.63
CA LEU A 95 11.00 -10.01 8.39
C LEU A 95 11.85 -10.12 9.67
N PRO A 96 12.53 -11.25 9.92
CA PRO A 96 13.39 -11.42 11.10
C PRO A 96 14.41 -10.29 11.31
N GLU A 97 14.93 -9.71 10.24
CA GLU A 97 15.89 -8.61 10.21
C GLU A 97 15.34 -7.32 10.82
N MET A 98 14.01 -7.20 10.98
CA MET A 98 13.35 -6.04 11.59
C MET A 98 13.23 -6.14 13.11
N SER A 99 13.67 -7.25 13.72
CA SER A 99 13.41 -7.59 15.13
C SER A 99 14.09 -6.69 16.16
N GLN A 100 14.97 -5.77 15.74
CA GLN A 100 15.63 -4.81 16.62
C GLN A 100 15.39 -3.36 16.21
N PHE A 101 14.36 -3.13 15.40
CA PHE A 101 14.11 -1.84 14.77
C PHE A 101 15.36 -1.20 14.16
N PRO A 102 15.99 -1.84 13.16
CA PRO A 102 17.10 -1.22 12.46
C PRO A 102 16.71 0.18 11.95
N ALA A 103 17.68 1.09 11.93
CA ALA A 103 17.45 2.44 11.45
C ALA A 103 16.92 2.40 10.00
N PRO A 104 15.89 3.21 9.66
CA PRO A 104 15.31 3.31 8.31
C PRO A 104 16.22 4.05 7.32
N ASP A 105 17.47 3.62 7.21
CA ASP A 105 18.49 4.23 6.38
C ASP A 105 18.93 3.34 5.20
N ALA A 106 19.95 3.81 4.49
CA ALA A 106 20.54 3.15 3.33
C ALA A 106 21.26 1.82 3.66
N HIS A 107 21.28 1.38 4.92
CA HIS A 107 21.86 0.11 5.38
C HIS A 107 20.82 -0.93 5.75
N PHE A 108 19.53 -0.68 5.51
CA PHE A 108 18.51 -1.73 5.59
C PHE A 108 18.98 -2.95 4.78
N GLU A 109 18.96 -4.13 5.40
CA GLU A 109 19.42 -5.39 4.83
C GLU A 109 18.80 -5.63 3.43
N SER A 110 19.56 -6.31 2.55
CA SER A 110 19.15 -6.58 1.17
C SER A 110 17.77 -7.24 1.08
N THR A 111 17.46 -8.12 2.04
CA THR A 111 16.20 -8.87 2.13
C THR A 111 15.00 -7.96 2.39
N VAL A 112 15.17 -6.91 3.20
CA VAL A 112 14.10 -5.95 3.45
C VAL A 112 13.86 -5.05 2.24
N ARG A 113 14.92 -4.59 1.57
CA ARG A 113 14.77 -3.81 0.32
C ARG A 113 14.05 -4.63 -0.73
N TYR A 114 14.45 -5.88 -0.88
CA TYR A 114 13.77 -6.83 -1.75
C TYR A 114 12.28 -6.91 -1.43
N ALA A 115 11.90 -7.10 -0.16
CA ALA A 115 10.50 -7.15 0.24
C ALA A 115 9.74 -5.86 -0.10
N PHE A 116 10.32 -4.68 0.13
CA PHE A 116 9.70 -3.42 -0.28
C PHE A 116 9.54 -3.30 -1.79
N HIS A 117 10.52 -3.71 -2.60
CA HIS A 117 10.40 -3.70 -4.06
C HIS A 117 9.32 -4.66 -4.56
N VAL A 118 9.22 -5.86 -3.97
CA VAL A 118 8.15 -6.82 -4.29
C VAL A 118 6.78 -6.23 -3.93
N ALA A 119 6.63 -5.67 -2.73
CA ALA A 119 5.39 -5.04 -2.30
C ALA A 119 5.04 -3.80 -3.15
N CYS A 120 6.04 -3.03 -3.61
CA CYS A 120 5.83 -1.94 -4.57
C CYS A 120 5.25 -2.45 -5.89
N ARG A 121 5.73 -3.57 -6.42
CA ARG A 121 5.18 -4.14 -7.66
C ARG A 121 3.72 -4.55 -7.49
N GLN A 122 3.39 -5.16 -6.35
CA GLN A 122 2.01 -5.52 -6.02
C GLN A 122 1.11 -4.29 -5.90
N ALA A 123 1.58 -3.23 -5.23
CA ALA A 123 0.88 -1.95 -5.17
C ALA A 123 0.64 -1.37 -6.57
N PHE A 124 1.62 -1.41 -7.47
CA PHE A 124 1.45 -0.97 -8.87
C PHE A 124 0.37 -1.78 -9.60
N ASP A 125 0.35 -3.10 -9.42
CA ASP A 125 -0.65 -3.97 -10.04
C ASP A 125 -2.06 -3.69 -9.49
N GLN A 126 -2.20 -3.42 -8.19
CA GLN A 126 -3.47 -3.01 -7.57
C GLN A 126 -3.95 -1.65 -8.08
N VAL A 127 -3.06 -0.66 -8.21
CA VAL A 127 -3.42 0.66 -8.76
C VAL A 127 -3.90 0.52 -10.20
N LYS A 128 -3.17 -0.20 -11.05
CA LYS A 128 -3.60 -0.47 -12.43
C LYS A 128 -4.97 -1.16 -12.48
N ALA A 129 -5.21 -2.13 -11.60
CA ALA A 129 -6.50 -2.80 -11.52
C ALA A 129 -7.62 -1.84 -11.08
N ALA A 130 -7.39 -1.00 -10.08
CA ALA A 130 -8.35 0.00 -9.65
C ALA A 130 -8.68 1.03 -10.76
N ILE A 131 -7.68 1.45 -11.54
CA ILE A 131 -7.87 2.32 -12.71
C ILE A 131 -8.76 1.65 -13.77
N LYS A 132 -8.45 0.40 -14.15
CA LYS A 132 -9.26 -0.36 -15.13
C LYS A 132 -10.71 -0.55 -14.71
N ASN A 133 -10.97 -0.61 -13.41
CA ASN A 133 -12.32 -0.73 -12.88
C ASN A 133 -13.00 0.63 -12.65
N GLY A 134 -12.41 1.74 -13.12
CA GLY A 134 -12.98 3.09 -12.99
C GLY A 134 -12.95 3.66 -11.56
N ASN A 135 -12.20 3.05 -10.64
CA ASN A 135 -12.13 3.49 -9.25
C ASN A 135 -11.05 4.55 -8.99
N LEU A 136 -10.09 4.69 -9.91
CA LEU A 136 -9.01 5.68 -9.85
C LEU A 136 -8.79 6.31 -11.23
N PRO A 137 -8.34 7.57 -11.29
CA PRO A 137 -7.98 8.21 -12.55
C PRO A 137 -6.70 7.61 -13.15
N ASN A 138 -6.63 7.54 -14.48
CA ASN A 138 -5.46 7.02 -15.21
C ASN A 138 -4.38 8.08 -15.49
N ASP A 139 -4.76 9.36 -15.48
CA ASP A 139 -3.95 10.52 -15.89
C ASP A 139 -3.17 11.16 -14.74
N LYS A 140 -3.25 10.60 -13.53
CA LYS A 140 -2.62 11.15 -12.32
C LYS A 140 -1.64 10.17 -11.68
N HIS A 141 -0.65 10.73 -10.98
CA HIS A 141 0.13 9.99 -10.01
C HIS A 141 -0.72 9.68 -8.78
N ILE A 142 -0.91 8.39 -8.48
CA ILE A 142 -1.62 7.92 -7.29
C ILE A 142 -0.60 7.63 -6.20
N LYS A 143 -0.77 8.18 -5.00
CA LYS A 143 0.05 7.79 -3.85
C LYS A 143 -0.51 6.53 -3.22
N TRP A 144 0.39 5.60 -2.87
CA TRP A 144 0.08 4.35 -2.21
C TRP A 144 1.03 4.15 -1.03
N VAL A 145 0.52 3.62 0.07
CA VAL A 145 1.36 3.23 1.19
C VAL A 145 1.80 1.79 0.97
N VAL A 146 3.10 1.53 1.10
CA VAL A 146 3.66 0.19 1.02
C VAL A 146 4.37 -0.07 2.33
N ALA A 147 3.94 -1.09 3.05
CA ALA A 147 4.41 -1.40 4.39
C ALA A 147 4.93 -2.85 4.47
N VAL A 148 6.01 -3.03 5.24
CA VAL A 148 6.62 -4.33 5.51
C VAL A 148 6.96 -4.35 7.00
N GLY A 149 6.29 -5.22 7.76
CA GLY A 149 6.36 -5.21 9.21
C GLY A 149 5.99 -3.83 9.78
N PRO A 150 6.80 -3.27 10.71
CA PRO A 150 6.53 -1.97 11.34
C PRO A 150 7.02 -0.76 10.53
N TYR A 151 7.49 -0.97 9.30
CA TYR A 151 8.01 0.08 8.44
C TYR A 151 7.11 0.31 7.23
N PHE A 152 7.09 1.54 6.72
CA PHE A 152 6.38 1.87 5.50
C PHE A 152 7.07 2.94 4.68
N ILE A 153 6.70 2.99 3.41
CA ILE A 153 7.04 4.04 2.46
C ILE A 153 5.75 4.58 1.83
N ILE A 154 5.82 5.81 1.30
CA ILE A 154 4.77 6.36 0.46
C ILE A 154 5.30 6.36 -0.98
N LYS A 155 4.68 5.56 -1.83
CA LYS A 155 5.08 5.36 -3.22
C LYS A 155 4.13 6.10 -4.16
N GLY A 156 4.68 6.85 -5.11
CA GLY A 156 3.93 7.34 -6.27
C GLY A 156 3.84 6.24 -7.34
N CYS A 157 2.62 5.99 -7.80
CA CYS A 157 2.27 5.05 -8.87
C CYS A 157 1.70 5.83 -10.06
N GLY A 158 2.03 5.42 -11.28
CA GLY A 158 1.56 6.08 -12.50
C GLY A 158 2.29 7.40 -12.80
N PRO A 159 1.70 8.30 -13.62
CA PRO A 159 0.52 8.02 -14.47
C PRO A 159 0.82 6.83 -15.37
N PHE A 160 -0.21 6.08 -15.75
CA PHE A 160 -0.05 4.85 -16.50
C PHE A 160 -0.42 5.09 -17.95
N THR A 161 0.44 4.65 -18.87
CA THR A 161 0.09 4.61 -20.29
C THR A 161 -0.93 3.51 -20.55
N ARG A 162 -1.58 3.56 -21.73
CA ARG A 162 -2.46 2.47 -22.17
C ARG A 162 -1.72 1.12 -22.20
N ALA A 163 -0.46 1.10 -22.64
CA ALA A 163 0.35 -0.10 -22.66
C ALA A 163 0.61 -0.63 -21.24
N ASP A 164 0.92 0.25 -20.28
CA ASP A 164 1.09 -0.15 -18.88
C ASP A 164 -0.18 -0.77 -18.31
N LEU A 165 -1.35 -0.20 -18.65
CA LEU A 165 -2.62 -0.77 -18.25
C LEU A 165 -2.85 -2.11 -18.95
N GLU A 166 -2.60 -2.27 -20.25
CA GLU A 166 -2.82 -3.54 -20.96
C GLU A 166 -1.93 -4.69 -20.46
N THR A 167 -0.76 -4.40 -19.87
CA THR A 167 0.05 -5.45 -19.24
C THR A 167 -0.72 -6.14 -18.11
N ARG A 168 -0.84 -7.47 -18.21
CA ARG A 168 -1.28 -8.29 -17.07
C ARG A 168 -0.23 -8.14 -15.97
N GLY A 169 -0.67 -7.87 -14.75
CA GLY A 169 0.22 -7.78 -13.59
C GLY A 169 1.10 -9.02 -13.44
N HIS A 170 2.18 -8.92 -12.67
CA HIS A 170 3.16 -10.00 -12.53
C HIS A 170 2.50 -11.26 -11.95
N ARG A 171 2.01 -12.12 -12.84
CA ARG A 171 1.77 -13.54 -12.55
C ARG A 171 2.99 -14.30 -13.05
N PRO A 172 3.58 -15.20 -12.24
CA PRO A 172 4.40 -16.25 -12.83
C PRO A 172 3.52 -16.99 -13.83
N ASN A 173 3.85 -16.85 -15.12
CA ASN A 173 3.20 -17.63 -16.15
C ASN A 173 3.71 -19.07 -15.99
N PRO A 174 2.85 -20.09 -15.84
CA PRO A 174 3.26 -21.48 -15.60
C PRO A 174 3.89 -22.16 -16.82
N SER A 175 4.44 -21.42 -17.78
CA SER A 175 4.96 -21.95 -19.04
C SER A 175 6.50 -22.05 -19.11
N GLY A 176 7.17 -22.26 -17.98
CA GLY A 176 8.62 -22.54 -17.97
C GLY A 176 9.24 -22.48 -16.57
N ASP A 177 9.25 -23.60 -15.86
CA ASP A 177 9.75 -23.70 -14.48
C ASP A 177 11.26 -23.40 -14.33
N SER A 178 12.05 -23.46 -15.41
CA SER A 178 13.46 -23.01 -15.42
C SER A 178 13.61 -21.48 -15.48
N ASN A 179 12.68 -20.77 -16.12
CA ASN A 179 12.74 -19.32 -16.27
C ASN A 179 12.25 -18.56 -15.03
N ILE A 180 11.45 -19.18 -14.17
CA ILE A 180 10.89 -18.52 -12.97
C ILE A 180 11.97 -18.35 -11.91
N THR A 181 12.79 -19.37 -11.65
CA THR A 181 13.86 -19.28 -10.65
C THR A 181 14.93 -18.28 -11.08
N GLU A 182 15.38 -18.31 -12.33
CA GLU A 182 16.34 -17.32 -12.85
C GLU A 182 15.76 -15.90 -12.84
N PHE A 183 14.49 -15.74 -13.21
CA PHE A 183 13.80 -14.45 -13.12
C PHE A 183 13.69 -13.96 -11.67
N LEU A 184 13.31 -14.83 -10.72
CA LEU A 184 13.22 -14.48 -9.30
C LEU A 184 14.59 -14.15 -8.72
N THR A 185 15.64 -14.88 -9.10
CA THR A 185 17.03 -14.60 -8.71
C THR A 185 17.49 -13.27 -9.27
N ALA A 186 17.30 -13.01 -10.57
CA ALA A 186 17.64 -11.72 -11.18
C ALA A 186 16.81 -10.56 -10.57
N LEU A 187 15.56 -10.82 -10.21
CA LEU A 187 14.69 -9.85 -9.53
C LEU A 187 15.19 -9.58 -8.12
N TYR A 188 15.61 -10.61 -7.40
CA TYR A 188 16.21 -10.51 -6.09
C TYR A 188 17.53 -9.75 -6.12
N GLU A 189 18.47 -10.09 -7.01
CA GLU A 189 19.78 -9.44 -7.15
C GLU A 189 19.63 -7.94 -7.51
N ASN A 190 18.73 -7.63 -8.45
CA ASN A 190 18.47 -6.24 -8.84
C ASN A 190 17.74 -5.44 -7.76
N ALA A 191 16.76 -6.03 -7.07
CA ALA A 191 16.00 -5.32 -6.04
C ALA A 191 16.77 -5.18 -4.71
N SER A 192 17.58 -6.17 -4.37
CA SER A 192 18.39 -6.19 -3.15
C SER A 192 19.46 -5.10 -3.12
N SER A 193 20.03 -4.79 -4.29
CA SER A 193 21.09 -3.78 -4.45
C SER A 193 20.54 -2.38 -4.73
N ARG A 194 19.33 -2.28 -5.30
CA ARG A 194 18.75 -1.00 -5.72
C ARG A 194 18.14 -0.24 -4.53
N PRO A 195 18.53 1.04 -4.30
CA PRO A 195 17.87 1.86 -3.30
C PRO A 195 16.40 2.09 -3.62
N LEU A 196 15.54 2.18 -2.60
CA LEU A 196 14.09 2.40 -2.77
C LEU A 196 13.76 3.77 -3.36
N GLY A 197 14.67 4.74 -3.24
CA GLY A 197 14.51 6.10 -3.75
C GLY A 197 13.43 6.92 -3.04
N THR A 198 12.93 6.44 -1.90
CA THR A 198 11.95 7.12 -1.05
C THR A 198 12.31 6.88 0.42
N PRO A 199 12.05 7.83 1.34
CA PRO A 199 12.29 7.61 2.77
C PRO A 199 11.44 6.47 3.32
N ILE A 200 12.06 5.67 4.21
CA ILE A 200 11.38 4.65 5.00
C ILE A 200 11.00 5.26 6.35
N TYR A 201 9.78 4.99 6.79
CA TYR A 201 9.23 5.50 8.04
C TYR A 201 8.93 4.33 8.98
N ARG A 202 9.26 4.47 10.26
CA ARG A 202 8.95 3.48 11.30
C ARG A 202 7.71 3.92 12.07
N ILE A 203 6.70 3.05 12.17
CA ILE A 203 5.50 3.29 12.99
C ILE A 203 5.93 3.61 14.42
N GLY A 204 5.26 4.57 15.07
CA GLY A 204 5.62 5.02 16.42
C GLY A 204 6.69 6.11 16.47
N THR A 205 7.09 6.67 15.33
CA THR A 205 7.98 7.85 15.26
C THR A 205 7.22 9.11 14.85
N ALA A 206 7.74 10.28 15.24
CA ALA A 206 7.17 11.57 14.87
C ALA A 206 7.18 11.78 13.35
N ASP A 207 8.29 11.45 12.69
CA ASP A 207 8.44 11.56 11.24
C ASP A 207 7.44 10.69 10.48
N ALA A 208 7.21 9.46 10.97
CA ALA A 208 6.19 8.58 10.41
C ALA A 208 4.77 9.15 10.57
N ALA A 209 4.44 9.66 11.76
CA ALA A 209 3.14 10.30 11.98
C ALA A 209 2.95 11.51 11.05
N GLN A 210 3.99 12.34 10.89
CA GLN A 210 3.93 13.48 9.98
C GLN A 210 3.77 13.05 8.52
N ALA A 211 4.55 12.08 8.06
CA ALA A 211 4.47 11.59 6.68
C ALA A 211 3.08 11.03 6.36
N LEU A 212 2.50 10.27 7.29
CA LEU A 212 1.16 9.70 7.12
C LEU A 212 0.07 10.78 7.17
N GLN A 213 0.17 11.76 8.06
CA GLN A 213 -0.73 12.93 8.08
C GLN A 213 -0.71 13.67 6.74
N VAL A 214 0.49 13.94 6.20
CA VAL A 214 0.66 14.64 4.91
C VAL A 214 0.05 13.81 3.79
N TYR A 215 0.31 12.50 3.76
CA TYR A 215 -0.32 11.60 2.80
C TYR A 215 -1.85 11.68 2.87
N LEU A 216 -2.44 11.51 4.05
CA LEU A 216 -3.89 11.50 4.23
C LEU A 216 -4.53 12.87 3.95
N THR A 217 -3.84 13.98 4.22
CA THR A 217 -4.39 15.32 3.99
C THR A 217 -4.28 15.71 2.51
N VAL A 218 -3.13 15.49 1.88
CA VAL A 218 -2.89 15.90 0.49
C VAL A 218 -3.58 14.95 -0.50
N ASN A 219 -3.47 13.64 -0.30
CA ASN A 219 -4.00 12.65 -1.25
C ASN A 219 -5.53 12.71 -1.32
N THR A 220 -6.19 13.03 -0.20
CA THR A 220 -7.65 13.07 -0.15
C THR A 220 -8.23 14.33 -0.79
N GLN A 221 -7.44 15.39 -0.96
CA GLN A 221 -7.86 16.62 -1.62
C GLN A 221 -7.65 16.60 -3.15
N GLN A 222 -6.70 15.81 -3.67
CA GLN A 222 -6.24 15.88 -5.07
C GLN A 222 -7.21 15.32 -6.14
N PHE A 223 -8.18 14.51 -5.75
CA PHE A 223 -9.05 13.79 -6.71
C PHE A 223 -10.50 14.24 -6.70
N TYR A 224 -10.88 15.17 -5.82
CA TYR A 224 -12.24 15.67 -5.74
C TYR A 224 -12.37 17.02 -6.45
N SER A 225 -12.99 17.00 -7.63
CA SER A 225 -13.76 18.14 -8.13
C SER A 225 -15.23 17.72 -8.14
N PRO A 226 -16.17 18.49 -7.56
CA PRO A 226 -17.60 18.21 -7.63
C PRO A 226 -18.13 18.01 -9.07
N ASN A 227 -17.37 18.49 -10.06
CA ASN A 227 -17.70 18.47 -11.48
C ASN A 227 -16.80 17.51 -12.28
N ALA A 228 -16.00 16.65 -11.64
CA ALA A 228 -15.23 15.63 -12.35
C ALA A 228 -16.21 14.61 -12.95
N ASN A 229 -16.54 14.81 -14.23
CA ASN A 229 -17.33 13.88 -15.02
C ASN A 229 -16.79 12.48 -14.79
N ARG A 230 -17.67 11.60 -14.30
CA ARG A 230 -17.44 10.17 -14.25
C ARG A 230 -17.00 9.78 -15.66
N TYR A 231 -15.82 9.16 -15.79
CA TYR A 231 -15.41 8.59 -17.06
C TYR A 231 -16.56 7.71 -17.56
N ALA A 232 -17.16 8.13 -18.67
CA ALA A 232 -18.12 7.33 -19.39
C ALA A 232 -17.39 6.04 -19.77
N ILE A 233 -17.99 4.90 -19.42
CA ILE A 233 -17.48 3.56 -19.73
C ILE A 233 -17.66 3.25 -21.24
N ASP A 234 -17.85 4.28 -22.07
CA ASP A 234 -18.22 4.15 -23.48
C ASP A 234 -17.00 4.12 -24.43
N ASP A 235 -15.79 4.32 -23.93
CA ASP A 235 -14.55 4.25 -24.74
C ASP A 235 -13.86 2.85 -24.73
N PHE A 236 -14.56 1.82 -24.24
CA PHE A 236 -14.09 0.42 -24.25
C PHE A 236 -15.03 -0.51 -25.04
N ALA A 237 -15.60 -0.03 -26.15
CA ALA A 237 -16.23 -0.85 -27.18
C ALA A 237 -15.24 -1.19 -28.30
#